data_AF-Q4RE16-F1
#
_entry.id   AF-Q4RE16-F1
#
_cell.length_a   1.000
_cell.length_b   1.000
_cell.length_c   1.000
_cell.angle_alpha   90.00
_cell.angle_beta   90.00
_cell.angle_gamma   90.00
#
_symmetry.space_group_name_H-M   'P 1'
#
loop_
_entity.id
_entity.type
_entity.pdbx_description
1 polymer ?
#
loop_
_entity_poly.entity_id
_entity_poly.type
_entity_poly.pdbx_seq_one_letter_code
_entity_poly.pdbx_strand_id
1 'polypeptide(L)' 'QIYTDWANHYLAKSGCPRLIKDLSQDVTDGVLLAQIIQIIANEKVEDINGSPRSQSQMV' A
#
# COMPACT_ATOMS: atom_id res chain seq x y z
N GLN A 1 -6.54 -8.86 11.22
CA GLN A 1 -7.92 -8.78 10.69
C GLN A 1 -8.42 -7.34 10.66
N ILE A 2 -8.61 -6.64 11.80
CA ILE A 2 -9.09 -5.24 11.83
C ILE A 2 -8.34 -4.30 10.86
N TYR A 3 -7.01 -4.26 10.92
CA TYR A 3 -6.20 -3.41 10.03
C TYR A 3 -6.19 -3.86 8.57
N THR A 4 -6.33 -5.16 8.33
CA THR A 4 -6.44 -5.73 6.98
C THR A 4 -7.75 -5.31 6.32
N ASP A 5 -8.86 -5.42 7.05
CA ASP A 5 -10.19 -5.08 6.56
C ASP A 5 -10.32 -3.56 6.34
N TRP A 6 -9.79 -2.77 7.27
CA TRP A 6 -9.71 -1.32 7.15
C TRP A 6 -8.89 -0.90 5.92
N ALA A 7 -7.70 -1.48 5.71
CA ALA A 7 -6.87 -1.15 4.55
C ALA A 7 -7.55 -1.56 3.23
N ASN A 8 -8.13 -2.76 3.18
CA ASN A 8 -8.84 -3.26 2.01
C ASN A 8 -10.07 -2.42 1.66
N HIS A 9 -10.75 -1.84 2.65
CA HIS A 9 -11.85 -0.90 2.40
C HIS A 9 -11.39 0.30 1.56
N TYR A 10 -10.25 0.91 1.90
CA TYR A 10 -9.70 2.04 1.15
C TYR A 10 -9.13 1.63 -0.21
N LEU A 11 -8.43 0.50 -0.29
CA LEU A 11 -7.90 -0.04 -1.55
C LEU A 11 -9.03 -0.33 -2.55
N ALA A 12 -10.11 -0.99 -2.11
CA ALA A 12 -11.27 -1.27 -2.95
C ALA A 12 -11.96 0.02 -3.42
N LYS A 13 -12.09 1.02 -2.54
CA LYS A 13 -12.67 2.33 -2.88
C LYS A 13 -11.87 3.07 -3.95
N SER A 14 -10.55 2.90 -3.98
CA SER A 14 -9.66 3.50 -4.99
C SER A 14 -9.63 2.76 -6.34
N GLY A 15 -10.29 1.59 -6.43
CA GLY A 15 -10.21 0.73 -7.63
C GLY A 15 -8.90 -0.06 -7.72
N CYS A 16 -8.13 -0.19 -6.64
CA CYS A 16 -6.90 -0.95 -6.64
C CYS A 16 -7.19 -2.45 -6.80
N PRO A 17 -6.58 -3.13 -7.79
CA PRO A 17 -6.85 -4.55 -8.06
C PRO A 17 -6.19 -5.50 -7.05
N ARG A 18 -5.22 -5.01 -6.25
CA ARG A 18 -4.50 -5.80 -5.25
C ARG A 18 -5.05 -5.51 -3.85
N LEU A 19 -5.55 -6.55 -3.20
CA LEU A 19 -5.98 -6.52 -1.80
C LEU A 19 -4.94 -7.21 -0.90
N ILE A 20 -4.88 -6.79 0.35
CA ILE A 20 -4.01 -7.35 1.40
C ILE A 20 -4.63 -8.65 1.91
N LYS A 21 -3.85 -9.73 1.89
CA LYS A 21 -4.18 -11.02 2.50
C LYS A 21 -3.43 -11.21 3.79
N ASP A 22 -2.14 -10.87 3.79
CA ASP A 22 -1.28 -10.88 4.97
C ASP A 22 -0.62 -9.52 5.11
N LEU A 23 -1.04 -8.75 6.11
CA LEU A 23 -0.55 -7.40 6.33
C LEU A 23 0.97 -7.35 6.52
N SER A 24 1.58 -8.38 7.11
CA SER A 24 3.03 -8.39 7.37
C SER A 24 3.86 -8.63 6.11
N GLN A 25 3.31 -9.37 5.14
CA GLN A 25 4.00 -9.77 3.91
C GLN A 25 3.64 -8.87 2.72
N ASP A 26 2.39 -8.40 2.64
CA ASP A 26 1.91 -7.67 1.48
C ASP A 26 2.38 -6.21 1.47
N VAL A 27 2.73 -5.64 2.63
CA VAL A 27 3.22 -4.26 2.75
C VAL A 27 4.74 -4.15 2.82
N THR A 28 5.47 -5.26 2.70
CA THR A 28 6.93 -5.32 2.92
C THR A 28 7.72 -4.49 1.91
N ASP A 29 7.19 -4.32 0.70
CA ASP A 29 7.81 -3.50 -0.34
C ASP A 29 7.49 -1.99 -0.21
N GLY A 30 6.69 -1.61 0.79
CA GLY A 30 6.25 -0.24 1.05
C GLY A 30 5.19 0.30 0.09
N VAL A 31 4.92 -0.36 -1.05
CA VAL A 31 4.07 0.17 -2.13
C VAL A 31 2.60 0.19 -1.73
N LEU A 32 2.09 -0.89 -1.12
CA LEU A 32 0.71 -0.91 -0.64
C LEU A 32 0.49 0.04 0.52
N LEU A 33 1.46 0.16 1.43
CA LEU A 33 1.39 1.10 2.55
C LEU A 33 1.29 2.55 2.05
N ALA A 34 2.16 2.89 1.11
CA ALA A 34 2.16 4.16 0.40
C ALA A 34 0.84 4.49 -0.31
N GLN A 35 0.24 3.51 -0.98
CA GLN A 35 -1.07 3.69 -1.62
C GLN A 35 -2.16 3.97 -0.59
N ILE A 36 -2.16 3.25 0.54
CA ILE A 36 -3.14 3.48 1.63
C ILE A 36 -2.98 4.90 2.19
N ILE A 37 -1.75 5.35 2.44
CA ILE A 37 -1.48 6.71 2.94
C ILE A 37 -1.99 7.75 1.95
N GLN A 38 -1.70 7.60 0.65
CA GLN A 38 -2.18 8.52 -0.39
C GLN A 38 -3.71 8.61 -0.44
N ILE A 39 -4.39 7.47 -0.34
CA ILE A 39 -5.87 7.42 -0.36
C ILE A 39 -6.46 8.16 0.86
N ILE A 40 -5.84 8.02 2.04
CA ILE A 40 -6.36 8.61 3.29
C ILE A 40 -6.02 10.09 3.40
N ALA A 41 -4.78 10.47 3.05
CA ALA A 41 -4.33 11.86 3.08
C ALA A 41 -4.98 12.68 1.95
N ASN A 42 -5.47 12.03 0.90
CA ASN A 42 -5.92 12.69 -0.34
C ASN A 42 -4.83 13.59 -0.94
N GLU A 43 -3.57 13.21 -0.70
CA GLU A 43 -2.36 13.88 -1.16
C GLU A 43 -1.45 12.84 -1.79
N LYS A 44 -0.66 13.26 -2.78
CA LYS A 44 0.29 12.39 -3.43
C LYS A 44 1.53 12.27 -2.54
N VAL A 45 1.94 11.05 -2.23
CA VAL A 45 3.21 10.82 -1.55
C VAL A 45 4.30 10.85 -2.62
N GLU A 46 5.18 11.83 -2.50
CA GLU A 46 6.29 12.03 -3.43
C GLU A 46 7.36 10.95 -3.23
N ASP A 47 8.19 10.73 -4.25
CA ASP A 47 9.37 9.85 -4.22
C ASP A 47 9.13 8.34 -3.98
N ILE A 48 7.93 7.84 -4.31
CA ILE A 48 7.64 6.41 -4.20
C ILE A 48 8.02 5.64 -5.46
N ASN A 49 8.89 4.64 -5.29
CA ASN A 49 9.16 3.66 -6.32
C ASN A 49 7.97 2.70 -6.45
N GLY A 50 7.18 2.84 -7.53
CA GLY A 50 6.02 1.98 -7.77
C GLY A 50 6.35 0.54 -8.19
N SER A 51 7.63 0.21 -8.40
CA SER A 51 8.08 -1.14 -8.77
C SER A 51 9.49 -1.40 -8.22
N PRO A 52 9.65 -1.54 -6.88
CA PRO A 52 10.94 -1.86 -6.29
C PRO A 52 11.39 -3.27 -6.72
N ARG A 53 12.62 -3.37 -7.22
CA ARG A 53 13.22 -4.62 -7.74
C ARG A 53 14.41 -5.11 -6.92
N SER A 54 14.88 -4.31 -5.96
CA SER A 54 15.96 -4.67 -5.04
C SER A 54 15.60 -4.26 -3.63
N GLN A 55 16.22 -4.93 -2.65
CA GLN A 55 16.03 -4.60 -1.24
C GLN A 55 16.46 -3.15 -0.91
N SER A 56 17.44 -2.61 -1.64
CA SER A 56 17.85 -1.20 -1.54
C SER A 56 16.80 -0.19 -2.06
N GLN A 57 15.79 -0.66 -2.78
CA GLN A 57 14.67 0.16 -3.29
C GLN A 57 13.41 0.01 -2.43
N MET A 58 13.43 -0.91 -1.46
CA MET A 58 12.40 -1.12 -0.46
C MET A 58 12.90 -0.39 0.80
N VAL A 59 12.48 0.86 0.97
CA VAL A 59 12.87 1.72 2.11
C VAL A 59 11.90 1.54 3.27
#